data_AF-A0AAW4KVD9-F1
#
_entry.id   AF-A0AAW4KVD9-F1
#
_cell.length_a   1.000
_cell.length_b   1.000
_cell.length_c   1.000
_cell.angle_alpha   90.00
_cell.angle_beta   90.00
_cell.angle_gamma   90.00
#
_symmetry.space_group_name_H-M   'P 1'
#
loop_
_entity.id
_entity.type
_entity.pdbx_description
1 polymer ?
#
loop_
_entity_poly.entity_id
_entity_poly.type
_entity_poly.pdbx_seq_one_letter_code
_entity_poly.pdbx_strand_id
1 'polypeptide(L)'
;MNQVKHLFTRYKMLALVIAVAFIWLFFSWQTEGGFLTPRNLSNLLRQMSITGILACGMVLVIISGEIDLSVGSLLGLLGGLAAILDVVYHVPLLANLSLVALCGLMIGLANGYMTAYLRIPSFIVG
;
A
#
# COMPACT_ATOMS: atom_id res chain seq x y z
N MET A 1 29.90 -0.32 -26.08
CA MET A 1 29.09 -0.09 -24.86
C MET A 1 27.84 0.78 -25.07
N ASN A 2 27.83 1.77 -25.98
CA ASN A 2 26.64 2.63 -26.20
C ASN A 2 25.48 1.96 -26.95
N GLN A 3 25.77 1.02 -27.86
CA GLN A 3 24.75 0.26 -28.62
C GLN A 3 23.89 -0.63 -27.71
N VAL A 4 24.50 -1.30 -26.72
CA VAL A 4 23.79 -2.12 -25.72
C VAL A 4 22.92 -1.26 -24.81
N LYS A 5 23.40 -0.08 -24.39
CA LYS A 5 22.60 0.88 -23.60
C LYS A 5 21.41 1.42 -24.40
N HIS A 6 21.57 1.69 -25.69
CA HIS A 6 20.49 2.11 -26.58
C HIS A 6 19.48 0.99 -26.83
N LEU A 7 19.95 -0.25 -27.03
CA LEU A 7 19.11 -1.43 -27.16
C LEU A 7 18.27 -1.63 -25.88
N PHE A 8 18.91 -1.59 -24.71
CA PHE A 8 18.23 -1.70 -23.42
C PHE A 8 17.19 -0.58 -23.26
N THR A 9 17.53 0.67 -23.62
CA THR A 9 16.59 1.80 -23.47
C THR A 9 15.39 1.69 -24.42
N ARG A 10 15.57 1.13 -25.62
CA ARG A 10 14.52 0.93 -26.63
C ARG A 10 13.65 -0.30 -26.35
N TYR A 11 14.22 -1.35 -25.76
CA TYR A 11 13.53 -2.59 -25.39
C TYR A 11 13.20 -2.71 -23.89
N LYS A 12 13.43 -1.67 -23.08
CA LYS A 12 13.23 -1.66 -21.62
C LYS A 12 11.82 -2.13 -21.23
N MET A 13 10.80 -1.61 -21.90
CA MET A 13 9.40 -2.01 -21.68
C MET A 13 9.18 -3.49 -22.02
N LEU A 14 9.72 -3.96 -23.15
CA LEU A 14 9.67 -5.38 -23.54
C LEU A 14 10.40 -6.27 -22.54
N ALA A 15 11.60 -5.87 -22.10
CA ALA A 15 12.36 -6.58 -21.09
C ALA A 15 11.63 -6.66 -19.74
N LEU A 16 10.95 -5.57 -19.34
CA LEU A 16 10.14 -5.55 -18.12
C LEU A 16 8.92 -6.48 -18.23
N VAL A 17 8.19 -6.44 -19.34
CA VAL A 17 7.05 -7.34 -19.58
C VAL A 17 7.50 -8.80 -19.61
N ILE A 18 8.62 -9.10 -20.26
CA ILE A 18 9.22 -10.45 -20.28
C ILE A 18 9.62 -10.88 -18.87
N ALA A 19 10.23 -10.00 -18.08
CA ALA A 19 10.62 -10.30 -16.70
C ALA A 19 9.39 -10.60 -15.83
N VAL A 20 8.31 -9.81 -15.94
CA VAL A 20 7.05 -10.06 -15.22
C VAL A 20 6.44 -11.39 -15.65
N ALA A 21 6.38 -11.68 -16.96
CA ALA A 21 5.87 -12.94 -17.47
C ALA A 21 6.70 -14.13 -16.96
N PHE A 22 8.03 -14.00 -16.93
CA PHE A 22 8.91 -15.03 -16.39
C PHE A 22 8.66 -15.28 -14.90
N ILE A 23 8.53 -14.22 -14.09
CA ILE A 23 8.20 -14.32 -12.66
C ILE A 23 6.86 -15.04 -12.47
N TRP A 24 5.84 -14.67 -13.25
CA TRP A 24 4.51 -15.29 -13.16
C TRP A 24 4.54 -16.77 -13.54
N LEU A 25 5.25 -17.14 -14.61
CA LEU A 25 5.40 -18.54 -15.03
C LEU A 25 6.18 -19.34 -13.99
N PHE A 26 7.27 -18.79 -13.45
CA PHE A 26 8.07 -19.43 -12.42
C PHE A 26 7.25 -19.73 -11.17
N PHE A 27 6.53 -18.74 -10.63
CA PHE A 27 5.69 -18.95 -9.45
C PHE A 27 4.47 -19.81 -9.76
N SER A 28 3.88 -19.73 -10.96
CA SER A 28 2.81 -20.64 -11.38
C SER A 28 3.29 -22.08 -11.44
N TRP A 29 4.51 -22.33 -11.92
CA TRP A 29 5.08 -23.68 -11.94
C TRP A 29 5.36 -24.19 -10.53
N GLN A 30 6.00 -23.37 -9.68
CA GLN A 30 6.33 -23.74 -8.29
C GLN A 30 5.09 -23.93 -7.39
N THR A 31 3.95 -23.36 -7.76
CA THR A 31 2.69 -23.46 -6.99
C THR A 31 1.68 -24.41 -7.64
N GLU A 32 2.10 -25.24 -8.59
CA GLU A 32 1.21 -26.17 -9.32
C GLU A 32 -0.01 -25.47 -9.96
N GLY A 33 0.18 -24.23 -10.43
CA GLY A 33 -0.86 -23.38 -11.01
C GLY A 33 -1.58 -22.46 -10.01
N GLY A 34 -1.31 -22.58 -8.70
CA GLY A 34 -1.95 -21.79 -7.65
C GLY A 34 -1.78 -20.27 -7.81
N PHE A 35 -0.64 -19.82 -8.31
CA PHE A 35 -0.32 -18.41 -8.48
C PHE A 35 -1.27 -17.66 -9.44
N LEU A 36 -1.64 -18.28 -10.57
CA LEU A 36 -2.49 -17.66 -11.59
C LEU A 36 -3.99 -17.96 -11.41
N THR A 37 -4.39 -18.42 -10.23
CA THR A 37 -5.81 -18.63 -9.93
C THR A 37 -6.56 -17.29 -9.82
N PRO A 38 -7.85 -17.23 -10.24
CA PRO A 38 -8.66 -16.01 -10.10
C PRO A 38 -8.73 -15.50 -8.66
N ARG A 39 -8.71 -16.42 -7.67
CA ARG A 39 -8.69 -16.08 -6.24
C ARG A 39 -7.38 -15.39 -5.86
N ASN A 40 -6.23 -15.95 -6.24
CA ASN A 40 -4.94 -15.35 -5.91
C ASN A 40 -4.76 -14.00 -6.62
N LEU A 41 -5.13 -13.90 -7.89
CA LEU A 41 -5.07 -12.64 -8.63
C LEU A 41 -5.99 -11.59 -8.01
N SER A 42 -7.21 -11.95 -7.60
CA SER A 42 -8.13 -11.04 -6.89
C SER A 42 -7.54 -10.57 -5.56
N ASN A 43 -6.86 -11.45 -4.81
CA ASN A 43 -6.20 -11.10 -3.56
C ASN A 43 -5.02 -10.15 -3.79
N LEU A 44 -4.20 -10.40 -4.81
CA LEU A 44 -3.10 -9.51 -5.21
C LEU A 44 -3.62 -8.14 -5.60
N LEU A 45 -4.66 -8.06 -6.43
CA LEU A 45 -5.27 -6.79 -6.83
C LEU A 45 -5.86 -6.05 -5.62
N ARG A 46 -6.48 -6.76 -4.67
CA ARG A 46 -6.98 -6.17 -3.42
C ARG A 46 -5.84 -5.60 -2.57
N GLN A 47 -4.73 -6.32 -2.44
CA GLN A 47 -3.55 -5.83 -1.72
C GLN A 47 -2.94 -4.60 -2.39
N MET A 48 -2.84 -4.60 -3.73
CA MET A 48 -2.37 -3.43 -4.48
C MET A 48 -3.31 -2.23 -4.39
N SER A 49 -4.62 -2.47 -4.23
CA SER A 49 -5.61 -1.41 -4.05
C SER A 49 -5.35 -0.61 -2.77
N ILE A 50 -4.90 -1.26 -1.68
CA ILE A 50 -4.54 -0.59 -0.42
C ILE A 50 -3.40 0.41 -0.67
N THR A 51 -2.32 -0.06 -1.30
CA THR A 51 -1.17 0.81 -1.65
C THR A 51 -1.58 1.94 -2.60
N GLY A 52 -2.46 1.66 -3.56
CA GLY A 52 -2.97 2.69 -4.49
C GLY A 52 -3.75 3.80 -3.80
N ILE A 53 -4.65 3.45 -2.89
CA ILE A 53 -5.42 4.44 -2.09
C ILE A 53 -4.48 5.28 -1.23
N LEU A 54 -3.51 4.65 -0.56
CA LEU A 54 -2.51 5.36 0.24
C LEU A 54 -1.68 6.32 -0.62
N ALA A 55 -1.24 5.89 -1.80
CA ALA A 55 -0.47 6.72 -2.72
C ALA A 55 -1.24 8.00 -3.10
N CYS A 56 -2.56 7.93 -3.30
CA CYS A 56 -3.38 9.12 -3.56
C CYS A 56 -3.34 10.14 -2.40
N GLY A 57 -3.40 9.68 -1.15
CA GLY A 57 -3.27 10.57 0.02
C GLY A 57 -1.86 11.16 0.15
N MET A 58 -0.84 10.34 -0.09
CA MET A 58 0.57 10.75 -0.03
C MET A 58 0.95 11.84 -1.03
N VAL A 59 0.22 11.97 -2.14
CA VAL A 59 0.45 13.07 -3.11
C VAL A 59 0.34 14.44 -2.44
N LEU A 60 -0.64 14.64 -1.55
CA LEU A 60 -0.83 15.93 -0.86
C LEU A 60 0.34 16.26 0.08
N VAL A 61 0.88 15.24 0.74
CA VAL A 61 2.05 15.36 1.61
C VAL A 61 3.29 15.72 0.80
N ILE A 62 3.55 15.00 -0.30
CA ILE A 62 4.74 15.21 -1.13
C ILE A 62 4.70 16.60 -1.77
N ILE A 63 3.53 17.07 -2.21
CA ILE A 63 3.37 18.43 -2.75
C ILE A 63 3.69 19.49 -1.68
N SER A 64 3.43 19.19 -0.41
CA SER A 64 3.78 20.06 0.73
C SER A 64 5.29 20.04 1.06
N GLY A 65 6.09 19.28 0.31
CA GLY A 65 7.54 19.17 0.51
C GLY A 65 7.95 18.19 1.61
N GLU A 66 7.02 17.35 2.07
CA GLU A 66 7.27 16.39 3.15
C GLU A 66 7.30 14.94 2.65
N ILE A 67 7.90 14.07 3.46
CA ILE A 67 7.88 12.61 3.26
C ILE A 67 7.27 11.99 4.51
N ASP A 68 6.02 11.56 4.41
CA ASP A 68 5.27 11.04 5.54
C ASP A 68 5.41 9.52 5.65
N LEU A 69 6.15 9.07 6.66
CA LEU A 69 6.27 7.65 7.02
C LEU A 69 5.17 7.21 8.02
N SER A 70 4.49 8.16 8.68
CA SER A 70 3.42 7.91 9.66
C SER A 70 2.22 7.17 9.05
N VAL A 71 1.99 7.33 7.75
CA VAL A 71 0.87 6.65 7.09
C VAL A 71 1.07 5.13 7.07
N GLY A 72 2.33 4.67 7.09
CA GLY A 72 2.68 3.26 7.22
C GLY A 72 2.41 2.69 8.61
N SER A 73 2.80 3.41 9.67
CA SER A 73 2.50 2.99 11.06
C SER A 73 1.00 3.01 11.33
N LEU A 74 0.30 4.03 10.82
CA LEU A 74 -1.15 4.16 10.95
C LEU A 74 -1.90 3.02 10.23
N LEU A 75 -1.46 2.63 9.03
CA LEU A 75 -2.00 1.45 8.32
C LEU A 75 -1.86 0.19 9.17
N GLY A 76 -0.70 -0.03 9.78
CA GLY A 76 -0.45 -1.19 10.65
C GLY A 76 -1.34 -1.18 11.89
N LEU A 77 -1.45 -0.03 12.56
CA LEU A 77 -2.29 0.14 13.74
C LEU A 77 -3.78 -0.09 13.44
N LEU A 78 -4.32 0.59 12.43
CA LEU A 78 -5.73 0.50 12.07
C LEU A 78 -6.10 -0.86 11.47
N GLY A 79 -5.20 -1.46 10.69
CA GLY A 79 -5.36 -2.82 10.17
C GLY A 79 -5.34 -3.86 11.30
N GLY A 80 -4.43 -3.73 12.26
CA GLY A 80 -4.38 -4.57 13.46
C GLY A 80 -5.62 -4.41 14.34
N LEU A 81 -6.08 -3.17 14.55
CA LEU A 81 -7.32 -2.88 15.27
C LEU A 81 -8.52 -3.52 14.57
N ALA A 82 -8.66 -3.34 13.26
CA ALA A 82 -9.74 -3.94 12.48
C ALA A 82 -9.74 -5.47 12.58
N ALA A 83 -8.55 -6.09 12.51
CA ALA A 83 -8.39 -7.54 12.64
C ALA A 83 -8.76 -8.04 14.04
N ILE A 84 -8.35 -7.35 15.11
CA ILE A 84 -8.71 -7.72 16.49
C ILE A 84 -10.23 -7.59 16.71
N LEU A 85 -10.84 -6.49 16.24
CA LEU A 85 -12.28 -6.29 16.36
C LEU A 85 -13.09 -7.35 15.62
N ASP A 86 -12.61 -7.81 14.45
CA ASP A 86 -13.26 -8.85 13.65
C ASP A 86 -13.03 -10.26 14.23
N VAL A 87 -11.78 -10.61 14.50
CA VAL A 87 -11.38 -11.99 14.86
C VAL A 87 -11.59 -12.30 16.33
N VAL A 88 -11.33 -11.37 17.25
CA VAL A 88 -11.39 -11.61 18.70
C VAL A 88 -12.74 -11.19 19.27
N TYR A 89 -13.22 -10.00 18.91
CA TYR A 89 -14.44 -9.43 19.47
C TYR A 89 -15.69 -9.67 18.60
N HIS A 90 -15.52 -10.23 17.40
CA HIS A 90 -16.61 -10.53 16.45
C HIS A 90 -17.56 -9.34 16.22
N VAL A 91 -17.00 -8.13 16.20
CA VAL A 91 -17.76 -6.90 16.00
C VAL A 91 -18.36 -6.91 14.60
N PRO A 92 -19.66 -6.62 14.43
CA PRO A 92 -20.30 -6.58 13.12
C PRO A 92 -19.56 -5.64 12.16
N LEU A 93 -19.45 -6.05 10.88
CA LEU A 93 -18.67 -5.36 9.86
C LEU A 93 -18.89 -3.84 9.82
N LEU A 94 -20.15 -3.40 9.86
CA LEU A 94 -20.48 -1.98 9.75
C LEU A 94 -20.01 -1.17 10.96
N ALA A 95 -20.09 -1.75 12.17
CA ALA A 95 -19.60 -1.15 13.39
C ALA A 95 -18.06 -1.14 13.44
N ASN A 96 -17.42 -2.23 13.02
CA ASN A 96 -15.96 -2.31 12.91
C ASN A 96 -15.41 -1.24 11.96
N LEU A 97 -15.97 -1.16 10.74
CA LEU A 97 -15.58 -0.15 9.74
C LEU A 97 -15.74 1.27 10.27
N SER A 98 -16.86 1.56 10.94
CA SER A 98 -17.15 2.88 11.49
C SER A 98 -16.19 3.25 12.61
N LEU A 99 -15.88 2.31 13.51
CA LEU A 99 -14.95 2.53 14.62
C LEU A 99 -13.52 2.75 14.12
N VAL A 100 -13.04 1.90 13.22
CA VAL A 100 -11.69 2.02 12.65
C VAL A 100 -11.55 3.29 11.83
N ALA A 101 -12.56 3.66 11.04
CA ALA A 101 -12.56 4.92 10.29
C ALA A 101 -12.54 6.13 11.22
N LEU A 102 -13.32 6.11 12.31
CA LEU A 102 -13.32 7.19 13.30
C LEU A 102 -11.96 7.30 14.01
N CYS A 103 -11.37 6.18 14.44
CA CYS A 103 -10.03 6.16 15.04
C CYS A 103 -8.98 6.71 14.07
N GLY A 104 -9.01 6.27 12.81
CA GLY A 104 -8.09 6.74 11.78
C GLY A 104 -8.24 8.23 11.49
N LEU A 105 -9.47 8.74 11.44
CA LEU A 105 -9.74 10.16 11.27
C LEU A 105 -9.21 10.99 12.44
N MET A 106 -9.43 10.55 13.68
CA MET A 106 -8.96 11.25 14.87
C MET A 106 -7.44 11.32 14.94
N ILE A 107 -6.74 10.20 14.69
CA ILE A 107 -5.28 10.16 14.68
C ILE A 107 -4.73 10.95 13.49
N GLY A 108 -5.34 10.82 12.31
CA GLY A 108 -4.94 11.58 11.12
C GLY A 108 -5.08 13.09 11.31
N LEU A 109 -6.15 13.56 11.96
CA LEU A 109 -6.32 14.98 12.30
C LEU A 109 -5.28 15.45 13.32
N ALA A 110 -4.97 14.65 14.33
CA ALA A 110 -3.92 14.97 15.29
C ALA A 110 -2.55 15.09 14.59
N ASN A 111 -2.22 14.11 13.73
CA ASN A 111 -0.97 14.12 12.97
C ASN A 111 -0.89 15.34 12.04
N GLY A 112 -1.97 15.61 11.29
CA GLY A 112 -2.06 16.77 10.41
C GLY A 112 -1.95 18.10 11.17
N TYR A 113 -2.51 18.19 12.37
CA TYR A 113 -2.39 19.38 13.22
C TYR A 113 -0.94 19.62 13.68
N MET A 114 -0.27 18.57 14.15
CA MET A 114 1.13 18.64 14.59
C MET A 114 2.06 19.05 13.44
N THR A 115 1.82 18.53 12.25
CA THR A 115 2.59 18.90 11.06
C THR A 115 2.28 20.33 10.61
N ALA A 116 1.00 20.68 10.41
CA ALA A 116 0.61 21.96 9.83
C ALA A 116 0.85 23.17 10.76
N TYR A 117 0.61 23.01 12.07
CA TYR A 117 0.68 24.12 13.02
C TYR A 117 1.93 24.08 13.90
N LEU A 118 2.31 22.90 14.41
CA LEU A 118 3.49 22.76 15.27
C LEU A 118 4.79 22.61 14.46
N ARG A 119 4.70 22.47 13.13
CA ARG A 119 5.84 22.30 12.20
C ARG A 119 6.73 21.12 12.59
N ILE A 120 6.13 20.09 13.19
CA ILE A 120 6.82 18.84 13.47
C ILE A 120 6.84 18.03 12.16
N PRO A 121 8.00 17.58 11.69
CA PRO A 121 8.07 16.80 10.45
C PRO A 121 7.17 15.55 10.49
N SER A 122 6.36 15.35 9.45
CA SER A 122 5.40 14.23 9.37
C SER A 122 6.00 12.84 9.59
N PHE A 123 7.27 12.62 9.23
CA PHE A 123 7.93 11.32 9.44
C PHE A 123 8.12 10.91 10.90
N ILE A 124 8.00 11.83 11.87
CA ILE A 124 8.19 11.57 13.32
C ILE A 124 6.86 11.42 14.06
N VAL A 125 5.80 12.04 13.55
CA VAL A 125 4.52 12.18 14.25
C VAL A 125 3.76 10.85 14.36
N GLY A 126 4.10 9.88 13.49
CA GLY A 126 3.44 8.58 13.32
C GLY A 126 3.81 7.45 14.23
#